data_AF-T0TQL5-F1
#
_entry.id   AF-T0TQL5-F1
#
_cell.length_a   1.000
_cell.length_b   1.000
_cell.length_c   1.000
_cell.angle_alpha   90.00
_cell.angle_beta   90.00
_cell.angle_gamma   90.00
#
_symmetry.space_group_name_H-M   'P 1'
#
loop_
_entity.id
_entity.type
_entity.pdbx_description
1 polymer ?
#
loop_
_entity_poly.entity_id
_entity_poly.type
_entity_poly.pdbx_seq_one_letter_code
_entity_poly.pdbx_strand_id
1 'polypeptide(L)'
;MFEQVKRKKKFSTNDLLVIDYYFYHLYGRKQYDKKIFDRIAGRVLKQNIPTDDAYNIALFNDLMAIAALKISHESFSDFLTVIDKLLAVIEKSQFHSYKPGVYILEAKYELIHNGNKKKAAENYDKAIMFASVLEDSVLEEKTRAEKAADGL
;
A
#
# COMPACT_ATOMS: atom_id res chain seq x y z
N MET A 1 -5.34 -3.95 -23.97
CA MET A 1 -5.85 -4.23 -22.61
C MET A 1 -5.66 -3.03 -21.67
N PHE A 2 -4.43 -2.52 -21.48
CA PHE A 2 -4.15 -1.35 -20.61
C PHE A 2 -4.90 -0.06 -20.99
N GLU A 3 -5.06 0.24 -22.29
CA GLU A 3 -5.84 1.41 -22.75
C GLU A 3 -7.32 1.38 -22.32
N GLN A 4 -7.90 0.19 -22.13
CA GLN A 4 -9.28 0.06 -21.66
C GLN A 4 -9.40 0.41 -20.17
N VAL A 5 -8.42 -0.03 -19.36
CA VAL A 5 -8.32 0.30 -17.93
C VAL A 5 -8.23 1.83 -17.73
N LYS A 6 -7.50 2.52 -18.60
CA LYS A 6 -7.41 4.00 -18.61
C LYS A 6 -8.73 4.72 -18.86
N ARG A 7 -9.83 4.05 -19.20
CA ARG A 7 -11.16 4.67 -19.43
C ARG A 7 -12.27 4.14 -18.51
N LYS A 8 -12.14 2.93 -17.96
CA LYS A 8 -13.15 2.32 -17.08
C LYS A 8 -13.26 3.01 -15.72
N LYS A 9 -14.49 3.00 -15.17
CA LYS A 9 -14.84 3.49 -13.81
C LYS A 9 -14.93 2.36 -12.78
N LYS A 10 -15.48 1.21 -13.19
CA LYS A 10 -15.52 -0.02 -12.40
C LYS A 10 -14.53 -1.01 -13.01
N PHE A 11 -13.62 -1.52 -12.20
CA PHE A 11 -12.63 -2.51 -12.58
C PHE A 11 -13.13 -3.91 -12.26
N SER A 12 -12.80 -4.87 -13.11
CA SER A 12 -12.81 -6.30 -12.76
C SER A 12 -11.49 -6.70 -12.11
N THR A 13 -11.40 -7.93 -11.58
CA THR A 13 -10.14 -8.49 -11.06
C THR A 13 -9.04 -8.45 -12.11
N ASN A 14 -9.34 -8.79 -13.38
CA ASN A 14 -8.36 -8.71 -14.47
C ASN A 14 -7.90 -7.28 -14.76
N ASP A 15 -8.78 -6.29 -14.63
CA ASP A 15 -8.39 -4.89 -14.80
C ASP A 15 -7.39 -4.48 -13.69
N LEU A 16 -7.60 -4.93 -12.44
CA LEU A 16 -6.68 -4.71 -11.31
C LEU A 16 -5.35 -5.43 -11.50
N LEU A 17 -5.34 -6.71 -11.93
CA LEU A 17 -4.08 -7.42 -12.22
C LEU A 17 -3.23 -6.75 -13.30
N VAL A 18 -3.88 -6.14 -14.30
CA VAL A 18 -3.18 -5.35 -15.33
C VAL A 18 -2.62 -4.03 -14.77
N ILE A 19 -3.31 -3.43 -13.79
CA ILE A 19 -2.82 -2.24 -13.08
C ILE A 19 -1.62 -2.60 -12.22
N ASP A 20 -1.69 -3.68 -11.45
CA ASP A 20 -0.62 -4.19 -10.61
C ASP A 20 0.66 -4.41 -11.43
N TYR A 21 0.52 -5.10 -12.58
CA TYR A 21 1.61 -5.28 -13.53
C TYR A 21 2.19 -3.95 -14.03
N TYR A 22 1.35 -2.95 -14.29
CA TYR A 22 1.82 -1.61 -14.68
C TYR A 22 2.59 -0.94 -13.54
N PHE A 23 2.09 -0.97 -12.30
CA PHE A 23 2.79 -0.42 -11.14
C PHE A 23 4.10 -1.14 -10.86
N TYR A 24 4.15 -2.45 -11.06
CA TYR A 24 5.38 -3.23 -10.96
C TYR A 24 6.49 -2.66 -11.86
N HIS A 25 6.15 -2.28 -13.09
CA HIS A 25 7.10 -1.65 -14.02
C HIS A 25 7.57 -0.25 -13.63
N LEU A 26 6.88 0.42 -12.70
CA LEU A 26 7.28 1.74 -12.21
C LEU A 26 8.32 1.65 -11.08
N TYR A 27 8.41 0.53 -10.37
CA TYR A 27 9.39 0.39 -9.29
C TYR A 27 10.82 0.62 -9.79
N GLY A 28 11.59 1.38 -9.01
CA GLY A 28 12.98 1.74 -9.32
C GLY A 28 13.16 2.75 -10.45
N ARG A 29 12.09 3.16 -11.15
CA ARG A 29 12.20 4.20 -12.18
C ARG A 29 12.24 5.58 -11.55
N LYS A 30 13.24 6.39 -11.88
CA LYS A 30 13.30 7.80 -11.43
C LYS A 30 12.25 8.70 -12.08
N GLN A 31 11.80 8.34 -13.28
CA GLN A 31 10.84 9.11 -14.06
C GLN A 31 9.72 8.20 -14.57
N TYR A 32 8.49 8.68 -14.44
CA TYR A 32 7.28 8.03 -14.93
C TYR A 32 6.25 9.10 -15.30
N ASP A 33 5.23 8.72 -16.07
CA ASP A 33 4.12 9.62 -16.35
C ASP A 33 3.23 9.76 -15.11
N LYS A 34 3.53 10.79 -14.31
CA LYS A 34 2.78 11.12 -13.08
C LYS A 34 1.29 11.35 -13.34
N LYS A 35 0.92 11.93 -14.50
CA LYS A 35 -0.49 12.18 -14.83
C LYS A 35 -1.24 10.86 -15.09
N ILE A 36 -0.59 9.90 -15.72
CA ILE A 36 -1.17 8.56 -15.91
C ILE A 36 -1.29 7.84 -14.57
N PHE A 37 -0.24 7.84 -13.75
CA PHE A 37 -0.25 7.23 -12.42
C PHE A 37 -1.35 7.81 -11.53
N ASP A 38 -1.37 9.13 -11.34
CA ASP A 38 -2.36 9.80 -10.47
C ASP A 38 -3.79 9.52 -10.94
N ARG A 39 -4.01 9.43 -12.26
CA ARG A 39 -5.31 9.08 -12.82
C ARG A 39 -5.73 7.64 -12.51
N ILE A 40 -4.81 6.68 -12.61
CA ILE A 40 -5.09 5.28 -12.30
C ILE A 40 -5.29 5.12 -10.79
N ALA A 41 -4.39 5.65 -9.97
CA ALA A 41 -4.48 5.63 -8.51
C ALA A 41 -5.80 6.22 -8.00
N GLY A 42 -6.18 7.39 -8.53
CA GLY A 42 -7.46 8.03 -8.18
C GLY A 42 -8.70 7.23 -8.60
N ARG A 43 -8.58 6.26 -9.51
CA ARG A 43 -9.67 5.33 -9.86
C ARG A 43 -9.65 4.05 -9.03
N VAL A 44 -8.47 3.52 -8.72
CA VAL A 44 -8.30 2.41 -7.76
C VAL A 44 -8.92 2.79 -6.41
N LEU A 45 -8.62 4.00 -5.90
CA LEU A 45 -9.20 4.51 -4.63
C LEU A 45 -10.73 4.58 -4.64
N LYS A 46 -11.34 4.79 -5.81
CA LYS A 46 -12.80 4.88 -5.99
C LYS A 46 -13.48 3.53 -6.18
N GLN A 47 -12.75 2.41 -6.23
CA GLN A 47 -13.37 1.10 -6.33
C GLN A 47 -14.15 0.76 -5.06
N ASN A 48 -15.26 0.04 -5.21
CA ASN A 48 -15.97 -0.52 -4.08
C ASN A 48 -15.20 -1.73 -3.53
N ILE A 49 -15.54 -2.15 -2.32
CA ILE A 49 -14.97 -3.34 -1.67
C ILE A 49 -16.10 -4.38 -1.63
N PRO A 50 -16.23 -5.24 -2.65
CA PRO A 50 -17.25 -6.30 -2.69
C PRO A 50 -16.90 -7.45 -1.73
N THR A 51 -17.71 -8.51 -1.72
CA THR A 51 -17.45 -9.75 -0.95
C THR A 51 -16.56 -10.76 -1.70
N ASP A 52 -16.04 -10.38 -2.88
CA ASP A 52 -15.15 -11.24 -3.68
C ASP A 52 -13.71 -11.09 -3.18
N ASP A 53 -13.17 -12.13 -2.56
CA ASP A 53 -11.83 -12.12 -1.98
C ASP A 53 -10.73 -11.98 -3.02
N ALA A 54 -10.85 -12.62 -4.19
CA ALA A 54 -9.85 -12.51 -5.24
C ALA A 54 -9.78 -11.07 -5.78
N TYR A 55 -10.93 -10.42 -5.92
CA TYR A 55 -10.99 -9.00 -6.24
C TYR A 55 -10.35 -8.13 -5.15
N ASN A 56 -10.69 -8.39 -3.88
CA ASN A 56 -10.21 -7.60 -2.76
C ASN A 56 -8.70 -7.73 -2.55
N ILE A 57 -8.13 -8.92 -2.78
CA ILE A 57 -6.68 -9.14 -2.77
C ILE A 57 -6.01 -8.32 -3.87
N ALA A 58 -6.53 -8.36 -5.10
CA ALA A 58 -5.98 -7.57 -6.20
C ALA A 58 -6.08 -6.06 -5.92
N LEU A 59 -7.22 -5.60 -5.37
CA LEU A 59 -7.41 -4.20 -4.99
C LEU A 59 -6.45 -3.78 -3.88
N PHE A 60 -6.23 -4.64 -2.88
CA PHE A 60 -5.28 -4.40 -1.81
C PHE A 60 -3.85 -4.25 -2.35
N ASN A 61 -3.42 -5.15 -3.23
CA ASN A 61 -2.08 -5.11 -3.84
C ASN A 61 -1.87 -3.82 -4.64
N ASP A 62 -2.85 -3.42 -5.46
CA ASP A 62 -2.80 -2.15 -6.20
C ASP A 62 -2.66 -0.94 -5.25
N LEU A 63 -3.39 -0.92 -4.13
CA LEU A 63 -3.32 0.14 -3.13
C LEU A 63 -1.96 0.16 -2.40
N MET A 64 -1.42 -1.02 -2.05
CA MET A 64 -0.08 -1.14 -1.47
C MET A 64 0.98 -0.60 -2.44
N ALA A 65 0.86 -0.94 -3.73
CA ALA A 65 1.78 -0.46 -4.75
C ALA A 65 1.69 1.06 -4.95
N ILE A 66 0.48 1.63 -4.92
CA ILE A 66 0.27 3.08 -4.95
C ILE A 66 0.97 3.75 -3.76
N ALA A 67 0.80 3.22 -2.55
CA ALA A 67 1.43 3.76 -1.35
C ALA A 67 2.97 3.67 -1.42
N ALA A 68 3.51 2.52 -1.80
CA ALA A 68 4.95 2.32 -1.96
C ALA A 68 5.56 3.26 -3.01
N LEU A 69 4.90 3.40 -4.17
CA LEU A 69 5.33 4.34 -5.21
C LEU A 69 5.29 5.80 -4.73
N LYS A 70 4.24 6.19 -3.99
CA LYS A 70 4.14 7.54 -3.39
C LYS A 70 5.27 7.81 -2.41
N ILE A 71 5.65 6.83 -1.57
CA ILE A 71 6.83 6.95 -0.69
C ILE A 71 8.10 7.12 -1.52
N SER A 72 8.33 6.25 -2.51
CA SER A 72 9.55 6.27 -3.33
C SER A 72 9.75 7.55 -4.15
N HIS A 73 8.65 8.26 -4.42
CA HIS A 73 8.63 9.52 -5.15
C HIS A 73 8.33 10.73 -4.26
N GLU A 74 8.29 10.54 -2.94
CA GLU A 74 7.98 11.56 -1.94
C GLU A 74 6.72 12.38 -2.28
N SER A 75 5.68 11.72 -2.79
CA SER A 75 4.44 12.33 -3.28
C SER A 75 3.25 12.01 -2.37
N PHE A 76 3.02 12.85 -1.36
CA PHE A 76 2.15 12.52 -0.22
C PHE A 76 0.73 13.13 -0.19
N SER A 77 0.31 13.87 -1.21
CA SER A 77 -0.93 14.69 -1.20
C SER A 77 -2.23 13.98 -0.79
N ASP A 78 -2.31 12.68 -1.01
CA ASP A 78 -3.47 11.80 -0.77
C ASP A 78 -3.05 10.49 -0.08
N PHE A 79 -1.84 10.44 0.49
CA PHE A 79 -1.27 9.20 1.03
C PHE A 79 -2.13 8.61 2.16
N LEU A 80 -2.58 9.43 3.11
CA LEU A 80 -3.43 8.98 4.21
C LEU A 80 -4.78 8.43 3.71
N THR A 81 -5.33 8.98 2.62
CA THR A 81 -6.53 8.42 1.99
C THR A 81 -6.29 7.02 1.41
N VAL A 82 -5.07 6.73 0.93
CA VAL A 82 -4.69 5.37 0.52
C VAL A 82 -4.63 4.43 1.73
N ILE A 83 -4.05 4.89 2.85
CA ILE A 83 -4.00 4.12 4.11
C ILE A 83 -5.40 3.81 4.63
N ASP A 84 -6.29 4.81 4.70
CA ASP A 84 -7.68 4.61 5.12
C ASP A 84 -8.39 3.57 4.25
N LYS A 85 -8.12 3.59 2.94
CA LYS A 85 -8.68 2.61 2.00
C LYS A 85 -8.12 1.21 2.21
N LEU A 86 -6.81 1.06 2.45
CA LEU A 86 -6.16 -0.22 2.76
C LEU A 86 -6.77 -0.84 4.03
N LEU A 87 -6.88 -0.05 5.10
CA LEU A 87 -7.51 -0.49 6.34
C LEU A 87 -8.98 -0.88 6.12
N ALA A 88 -9.73 -0.12 5.32
CA ALA A 88 -11.11 -0.48 5.00
C ALA A 88 -11.23 -1.80 4.20
N VAL A 89 -10.28 -2.11 3.32
CA VAL A 89 -10.23 -3.42 2.63
C VAL A 89 -9.96 -4.52 3.64
N ILE A 90 -8.96 -4.35 4.52
CA ILE A 90 -8.63 -5.32 5.57
C ILE A 90 -9.84 -5.63 6.44
N GLU A 91 -10.52 -4.61 6.96
CA GLU A 91 -11.66 -4.81 7.87
C GLU A 91 -12.85 -5.49 7.17
N LYS A 92 -13.17 -5.07 5.94
CA LYS A 92 -14.32 -5.63 5.21
C LYS A 92 -14.09 -7.05 4.70
N SER A 93 -12.85 -7.36 4.34
CA SER A 93 -12.47 -8.68 3.80
C SER A 93 -11.86 -9.60 4.85
N GLN A 94 -11.76 -9.16 6.11
CA GLN A 94 -11.18 -9.92 7.23
C GLN A 94 -9.70 -10.32 7.03
N PHE A 95 -8.94 -9.54 6.26
CA PHE A 95 -7.52 -9.78 5.99
C PHE A 95 -6.62 -9.25 7.11
N HIS A 96 -6.92 -9.58 8.36
CA HIS A 96 -6.25 -9.01 9.54
C HIS A 96 -4.74 -9.23 9.55
N SER A 97 -4.26 -10.31 8.93
CA SER A 97 -2.83 -10.60 8.77
C SER A 97 -2.08 -9.59 7.90
N TYR A 98 -2.78 -8.73 7.15
CA TYR A 98 -2.16 -7.74 6.27
C TYR A 98 -1.90 -6.39 6.96
N LYS A 99 -2.45 -6.18 8.18
CA LYS A 99 -2.26 -4.94 8.97
C LYS A 99 -0.80 -4.53 9.17
N PRO A 100 0.15 -5.45 9.46
CA PRO A 100 1.56 -5.08 9.63
C PRO A 100 2.13 -4.29 8.45
N GLY A 101 1.81 -4.69 7.22
CA GLY A 101 2.30 -4.00 6.02
C GLY A 101 1.81 -2.56 5.92
N VAL A 102 0.56 -2.30 6.36
CA VAL A 102 0.00 -0.94 6.38
C VAL A 102 0.67 -0.07 7.45
N TYR A 103 0.95 -0.63 8.63
CA TYR A 103 1.67 0.09 9.68
C TYR A 103 3.11 0.45 9.28
N ILE A 104 3.79 -0.40 8.52
CA ILE A 104 5.11 -0.10 7.97
C ILE A 104 5.04 1.09 7.00
N LEU A 105 4.01 1.13 6.13
CA LEU A 105 3.79 2.28 5.23
C LEU A 105 3.53 3.58 6.00
N GLU A 106 2.72 3.53 7.06
CA GLU A 106 2.51 4.68 7.94
C GLU A 106 3.79 5.11 8.66
N ALA A 107 4.63 4.17 9.10
CA ALA A 107 5.90 4.47 9.72
C ALA A 107 6.83 5.23 8.77
N LYS A 108 6.95 4.76 7.52
CA LYS A 108 7.73 5.44 6.48
C LYS A 108 7.19 6.82 6.15
N TYR A 109 5.87 6.98 6.09
CA TYR A 109 5.25 8.29 5.91
C TYR A 109 5.63 9.25 7.05
N GLU A 110 5.50 8.83 8.30
CA GLU A 110 5.87 9.68 9.45
C GLU A 110 7.36 10.04 9.45
N LEU A 111 8.23 9.11 9.07
CA LEU A 111 9.67 9.34 9.00
C LEU A 111 10.05 10.30 7.88
N ILE A 112 9.56 10.06 6.65
CA ILE A 112 10.00 10.77 5.44
C ILE A 112 9.26 12.11 5.28
N HIS A 113 7.94 12.12 5.47
CA HIS A 113 7.14 13.32 5.26
C HIS A 113 7.14 14.25 6.47
N ASN A 114 6.92 13.70 7.68
CA ASN A 114 6.77 14.50 8.89
C ASN A 114 8.08 14.64 9.70
N GLY A 115 9.13 13.86 9.39
CA GLY A 115 10.35 13.79 10.19
C GLY A 115 10.13 13.24 11.60
N ASN A 116 8.98 12.62 11.88
CA ASN A 116 8.56 12.22 13.21
C ASN A 116 9.04 10.80 13.55
N LYS A 117 10.32 10.71 13.94
CA LYS A 117 10.97 9.44 14.32
C LYS A 117 10.22 8.69 15.42
N LYS A 118 9.66 9.39 16.40
CA LYS A 118 8.92 8.75 17.50
C LYS A 118 7.68 8.03 16.98
N LYS A 119 6.85 8.72 16.20
CA LYS A 119 5.62 8.13 15.65
C LYS A 119 5.92 7.04 14.61
N ALA A 120 6.99 7.19 13.85
CA ALA A 120 7.48 6.13 12.97
C ALA A 120 7.87 4.86 13.76
N ALA A 121 8.64 5.00 14.85
CA ALA A 121 9.03 3.88 15.70
C ALA A 121 7.80 3.20 16.34
N GLU A 122 6.82 3.97 16.82
CA GLU A 122 5.56 3.44 17.37
C GLU A 122 4.78 2.61 16.34
N ASN A 123 4.74 3.05 15.08
CA ASN A 123 4.06 2.30 14.02
C ASN A 123 4.82 1.02 13.64
N TYR A 124 6.16 1.04 13.62
CA TYR A 124 6.95 -0.19 13.49
C TYR A 124 6.70 -1.15 14.65
N ASP A 125 6.63 -0.66 15.89
CA ASP A 125 6.40 -1.51 17.06
C ASP A 125 5.01 -2.16 17.02
N LYS A 126 3.98 -1.47 16.50
CA LYS A 126 2.67 -2.09 16.22
C LYS A 126 2.78 -3.21 15.20
N ALA A 127 3.51 -3.01 14.10
CA ALA A 127 3.69 -4.04 13.06
C ALA A 127 4.38 -5.29 13.62
N ILE A 128 5.45 -5.10 14.41
CA ILE A 128 6.20 -6.16 15.10
C ILE A 128 5.31 -6.91 16.08
N MET A 129 4.55 -6.20 16.92
CA MET A 129 3.63 -6.80 17.88
C MET A 129 2.57 -7.65 17.18
N PHE A 130 2.01 -7.16 16.07
CA PHE A 130 1.05 -7.94 15.28
C PHE A 130 1.69 -9.20 14.67
N ALA A 131 2.89 -9.10 14.11
CA ALA A 131 3.60 -10.27 13.58
C ALA A 131 3.84 -11.33 14.66
N SER A 132 4.22 -10.90 15.86
CA SER A 132 4.41 -11.76 17.03
C SER A 132 3.11 -12.46 17.45
N VAL A 133 1.98 -11.73 17.50
CA VAL A 133 0.65 -12.30 17.80
C VAL A 133 0.21 -13.33 16.74
N LEU A 134 0.63 -13.15 15.49
CA LEU A 134 0.38 -14.10 14.40
C LEU A 134 1.39 -15.27 14.37
N GLU A 135 2.36 -15.29 15.28
CA GLU A 135 3.47 -16.24 15.32
C GLU A 135 4.29 -16.27 14.01
N ASP A 136 4.30 -15.15 13.28
CA ASP A 136 5.06 -14.99 12.02
C ASP A 136 6.45 -14.39 12.30
N SER A 137 7.39 -15.27 12.68
CA SER A 137 8.77 -14.88 13.00
C SER A 137 9.50 -14.25 11.81
N VAL A 138 9.19 -14.68 10.58
CA VAL A 138 9.81 -14.14 9.36
C VAL A 138 9.40 -12.70 9.14
N LEU A 139 8.11 -12.39 9.30
CA LEU A 139 7.61 -11.02 9.21
C LEU A 139 8.15 -10.15 10.34
N GLU A 140 8.21 -10.69 11.56
CA GLU A 140 8.75 -9.98 12.72
C GLU A 140 10.21 -9.57 12.49
N GLU A 141 11.07 -10.52 12.11
CA GLU A 141 12.49 -10.29 11.86
C GLU A 141 12.71 -9.28 10.72
N LYS A 142 11.97 -9.42 9.61
CA LYS A 142 12.04 -8.48 8.49
C LYS A 142 11.64 -7.07 8.92
N THR A 143 10.58 -6.93 9.70
CA THR A 143 10.09 -5.63 10.18
C THR A 143 11.09 -4.97 11.12
N ARG A 144 11.74 -5.75 12.00
CA ARG A 144 12.83 -5.25 12.88
C ARG A 144 14.04 -4.79 12.08
N ALA A 145 14.46 -5.57 11.08
CA ALA A 145 15.57 -5.20 10.20
C ALA A 145 15.28 -3.91 9.43
N GLU A 146 14.05 -3.75 8.96
CA GLU A 146 13.61 -2.54 8.25
C GLU A 146 13.56 -1.31 9.16
N LYS A 147 13.03 -1.43 10.39
CA LYS A 147 13.07 -0.37 11.41
C LYS A 147 14.50 0.11 11.66
N ALA A 148 15.44 -0.83 11.83
CA ALA A 148 16.84 -0.52 12.07
C ALA A 148 17.51 0.15 10.85
N ALA A 149 17.18 -0.30 9.63
CA ALA A 149 17.67 0.32 8.40
C ALA A 149 17.19 1.78 8.23
N ASP A 150 16.00 2.09 8.73
CA ASP A 150 15.42 3.43 8.77
C ASP A 150 15.98 4.28 9.95
N GLY A 151 16.90 3.73 10.75
CA GLY A 151 17.61 4.43 11.83
C GLY A 151 16.76 4.67 13.08
N LEU A 152 15.84 3.74 13.38
CA LEU A 152 14.90 3.76 14.50
C LEU A 152 15.08 2.58 15.47
#